data_AF-A0A536LCX8-F1
#
_entry.id   AF-A0A536LCX8-F1
#
_cell.length_a   1.000
_cell.length_b   1.000
_cell.length_c   1.000
_cell.angle_alpha   90.00
_cell.angle_beta   90.00
_cell.angle_gamma   90.00
#
_symmetry.space_group_name_H-M   'P 1'
#
loop_
_entity.id
_entity.type
_entity.pdbx_description
1 polymer ?
#
loop_
_entity_poly.entity_id
_entity_poly.type
_entity_poly.pdbx_seq_one_letter_code
_entity_poly.pdbx_strand_id
1 'polypeptide(L)'
;VEFHQRSTAASRERAVGGVTSGLLGPGDEVTWEATHFGVRQRLTSRITEFEPPRRFVDEMVRGAFRRFRHEHHFLAVEGGTEMLDTFDYTSPLGLLGRLADVLFLRQYMSRLLRQRNAYLKREAESAAPRS
;
A
#
# COMPACT_ATOMS: atom_id res chain seq x y z
N VAL A 1 -2.79 -1.01 -11.37
CA VAL A 1 -3.87 -0.92 -10.35
C VAL A 1 -4.32 -2.31 -9.91
N GLU A 2 -4.45 -3.21 -10.86
CA GLU A 2 -4.81 -4.62 -10.75
C GLU A 2 -3.88 -5.40 -9.81
N PHE A 3 -2.57 -5.14 -9.88
CA PHE A 3 -1.60 -5.79 -8.99
C PHE A 3 -1.83 -5.41 -7.53
N HIS A 4 -2.20 -4.15 -7.26
CA HIS A 4 -2.54 -3.68 -5.93
C HIS A 4 -3.79 -4.43 -5.42
N GLN A 5 -4.89 -4.40 -6.17
CA GLN A 5 -6.14 -5.10 -5.81
C GLN A 5 -5.95 -6.60 -5.57
N ARG A 6 -5.12 -7.27 -6.40
CA ARG A 6 -4.81 -8.70 -6.21
C ARG A 6 -4.00 -8.95 -4.94
N SER A 7 -3.04 -8.08 -4.64
CA SER A 7 -2.18 -8.20 -3.45
C SER A 7 -2.93 -7.99 -2.13
N THR A 8 -4.06 -7.29 -2.18
CA THR A 8 -4.94 -6.98 -1.05
C THR A 8 -6.31 -7.68 -1.15
N ALA A 9 -6.45 -8.68 -2.01
CA ALA A 9 -7.74 -9.33 -2.28
C ALA A 9 -8.47 -9.84 -1.02
N ALA A 10 -7.72 -10.18 0.05
CA ALA A 10 -8.26 -10.57 1.34
C ALA A 10 -9.15 -9.50 2.02
N SER A 11 -8.94 -8.20 1.74
CA SER A 11 -9.77 -7.08 2.23
C SER A 11 -10.90 -6.70 1.25
N ARG A 12 -11.06 -7.44 0.15
CA ARG A 12 -11.97 -7.12 -0.97
C ARG A 12 -11.72 -5.72 -1.54
N GLU A 13 -10.45 -5.31 -1.55
CA GLU A 13 -10.05 -4.00 -2.04
C GLU A 13 -10.37 -3.83 -3.52
N ARG A 14 -10.91 -2.67 -3.87
CA ARG A 14 -11.19 -2.28 -5.24
C ARG A 14 -10.89 -0.81 -5.50
N ALA A 15 -10.41 -0.49 -6.69
CA ALA A 15 -10.33 0.91 -7.14
C ALA A 15 -11.71 1.42 -7.56
N VAL A 16 -12.19 2.50 -6.96
CA VAL A 16 -13.54 3.05 -7.17
C VAL A 16 -13.56 4.52 -7.60
N GLY A 17 -12.40 5.16 -7.74
CA GLY A 17 -12.29 6.55 -8.21
C GLY A 17 -10.85 6.92 -8.56
N GLY A 18 -10.67 7.99 -9.34
CA GLY A 18 -9.38 8.35 -9.92
C GLY A 18 -8.97 7.36 -11.03
N VAL A 19 -7.69 7.00 -11.07
CA VAL A 19 -7.16 5.95 -11.97
C VAL A 19 -7.55 4.58 -11.42
N THR A 20 -8.45 3.88 -12.12
CA THR A 20 -9.02 2.60 -11.66
C THR A 20 -8.49 1.37 -12.41
N SER A 21 -7.66 1.56 -13.43
CA SER A 21 -7.03 0.49 -14.20
C SER A 21 -5.66 0.93 -14.73
N GLY A 22 -4.81 -0.03 -15.09
CA GLY A 22 -3.51 0.25 -15.71
C GLY A 22 -2.44 0.75 -14.73
N LEU A 23 -1.46 1.49 -15.23
CA LEU A 23 -0.34 1.99 -14.44
C LEU A 23 -0.68 3.36 -13.82
N LEU A 24 -0.17 3.59 -12.61
CA LEU A 24 -0.24 4.90 -11.95
C LEU A 24 1.03 5.68 -12.25
N GLY A 25 0.89 6.95 -12.60
CA GLY A 25 1.97 7.90 -12.86
C GLY A 25 2.06 9.03 -11.82
N PRO A 26 3.02 9.95 -11.98
CA PRO A 26 3.18 11.10 -11.09
C PRO A 26 1.92 11.96 -11.02
N GLY A 27 1.47 12.28 -9.81
CA GLY A 27 0.29 13.11 -9.58
C GLY A 27 -1.05 12.37 -9.70
N ASP A 28 -1.05 11.13 -10.20
CA ASP A 28 -2.28 10.35 -10.29
C ASP A 28 -2.84 10.05 -8.90
N GLU A 29 -4.16 10.10 -8.81
CA GLU A 29 -4.91 9.70 -7.64
C GLU A 29 -5.68 8.41 -7.89
N VAL A 30 -5.80 7.61 -6.85
CA VAL A 30 -6.66 6.42 -6.84
C VAL A 30 -7.40 6.37 -5.52
N THR A 31 -8.70 6.08 -5.60
CA THR A 31 -9.53 5.81 -4.43
C THR A 31 -9.77 4.32 -4.30
N TRP A 32 -9.21 3.75 -3.24
CA TRP A 32 -9.42 2.37 -2.83
C TRP A 32 -10.63 2.26 -1.93
N GLU A 33 -11.46 1.25 -2.13
CA GLU A 33 -12.51 0.84 -1.21
C GLU A 33 -12.21 -0.57 -0.72
N ALA A 34 -12.09 -0.75 0.59
CA ALA A 34 -11.77 -2.02 1.22
C ALA A 34 -12.57 -2.19 2.52
N THR A 35 -12.75 -3.44 2.95
CA THR A 35 -13.42 -3.76 4.22
C THR A 35 -12.38 -4.12 5.28
N HIS A 36 -12.25 -3.26 6.29
CA HIS A 36 -11.38 -3.47 7.44
C HIS A 36 -12.22 -3.52 8.71
N PHE A 37 -12.00 -4.53 9.55
CA PHE A 37 -12.75 -4.74 10.80
C PHE A 37 -14.28 -4.79 10.62
N GLY A 38 -14.75 -5.31 9.47
CA GLY A 38 -16.17 -5.36 9.14
C GLY A 38 -16.79 -4.04 8.65
N VAL A 39 -16.00 -2.96 8.62
CA VAL A 39 -16.44 -1.64 8.14
C VAL A 39 -15.85 -1.38 6.75
N ARG A 40 -16.71 -0.96 5.82
CA ARG A 40 -16.27 -0.54 4.49
C ARG A 40 -15.69 0.87 4.56
N GLN A 41 -14.45 1.01 4.13
CA GLN A 41 -13.68 2.25 4.20
C GLN A 41 -13.20 2.65 2.80
N ARG A 42 -12.99 3.95 2.61
CA ARG A 42 -12.39 4.50 1.40
C ARG A 42 -11.12 5.26 1.73
N LEU A 43 -10.10 5.05 0.91
CA LEU A 43 -8.79 5.70 1.00
C LEU A 43 -8.43 6.25 -0.38
N THR A 44 -8.32 7.56 -0.52
CA THR A 44 -7.76 8.22 -1.70
C THR A 44 -6.30 8.52 -1.44
N SER A 45 -5.41 7.99 -2.28
CA SER A 45 -3.98 8.32 -2.28
C SER A 45 -3.54 8.94 -3.61
N ARG A 46 -2.46 9.72 -3.57
CA ARG A 46 -1.82 10.36 -4.73
C ARG A 46 -0.37 9.93 -4.83
N ILE A 47 0.13 9.67 -6.03
CA ILE A 47 1.57 9.48 -6.28
C ILE A 47 2.27 10.84 -6.18
N THR A 48 2.97 11.09 -5.09
CA THR A 48 3.62 12.39 -4.84
C THR A 48 5.08 12.42 -5.28
N GLU A 49 5.76 11.27 -5.29
CA GLU A 49 7.12 11.15 -5.79
C GLU A 49 7.23 9.92 -6.70
N PHE A 50 7.94 10.06 -7.82
CA PHE A 50 8.04 9.01 -8.84
C PHE A 50 9.38 9.07 -9.55
N GLU A 51 10.26 8.13 -9.23
CA GLU A 51 11.64 8.03 -9.71
C GLU A 51 11.90 6.61 -10.25
N PRO A 52 11.34 6.23 -11.41
CA PRO A 52 11.51 4.88 -11.94
C PRO A 52 12.98 4.62 -12.36
N PRO A 53 13.49 3.39 -12.18
CA PRO A 53 12.86 2.23 -11.55
C PRO A 53 13.08 2.17 -10.02
N ARG A 54 13.60 3.24 -9.41
CA ARG A 54 14.20 3.21 -8.06
C ARG A 54 13.18 3.40 -6.95
N ARG A 55 12.20 4.28 -7.13
CA ARG A 55 11.34 4.70 -6.03
C ARG A 55 10.02 5.28 -6.50
N PHE A 56 8.97 5.07 -5.72
CA PHE A 56 7.80 5.94 -5.76
C PHE A 56 7.18 6.08 -4.37
N VAL A 57 6.43 7.16 -4.17
CA VAL A 57 5.74 7.48 -2.93
C VAL A 57 4.27 7.76 -3.22
N ASP A 58 3.40 7.13 -2.44
CA ASP A 58 1.98 7.47 -2.40
C ASP A 58 1.59 8.05 -1.03
N GLU A 59 0.88 9.17 -1.05
CA GLU A 59 0.43 9.88 0.15
C GLU A 59 -1.09 9.97 0.20
N MET A 60 -1.65 9.88 1.40
CA MET A 60 -3.09 10.00 1.60
C MET A 60 -3.60 11.40 1.29
N VAL A 61 -4.58 11.49 0.40
CA VAL A 61 -5.37 12.70 0.19
C VAL A 61 -6.60 12.69 1.11
N ARG A 62 -7.26 11.53 1.24
CA ARG A 62 -8.47 11.37 2.07
C ARG A 62 -8.57 9.94 2.61
N GLY A 63 -8.88 9.76 3.89
CA GLY A 63 -9.09 8.43 4.45
C GLY A 63 -9.20 8.42 5.97
N ALA A 64 -9.06 7.23 6.55
CA ALA A 64 -9.20 7.00 7.98
C ALA A 64 -7.98 7.45 8.82
N PHE A 65 -6.81 7.63 8.21
CA PHE A 65 -5.62 8.12 8.92
C PHE A 65 -5.65 9.64 9.04
N ARG A 66 -4.84 10.21 9.94
CA ARG A 66 -4.57 11.66 9.94
C ARG A 66 -3.54 12.04 8.88
N ARG A 67 -2.57 11.17 8.68
CA ARG A 67 -1.55 11.21 7.65
C ARG A 67 -1.17 9.78 7.31
N PHE A 68 -0.91 9.52 6.05
CA PHE A 68 -0.31 8.29 5.59
C PHE A 68 0.63 8.63 4.42
N ARG A 69 1.83 8.04 4.45
CA ARG A 69 2.85 8.11 3.41
C ARG A 69 3.46 6.72 3.26
N HIS A 70 3.38 6.17 2.05
CA HIS A 70 4.01 4.91 1.69
C HIS A 70 5.18 5.20 0.78
N GLU A 71 6.33 4.66 1.10
CA GLU A 71 7.48 4.69 0.22
C GLU A 71 7.81 3.28 -0.25
N HIS A 72 8.01 3.14 -1.56
CA HIS A 72 8.41 1.90 -2.20
C HIS A 72 9.78 2.16 -2.80
N HIS A 73 10.81 1.51 -2.26
CA HIS A 73 12.18 1.60 -2.76
C HIS A 73 12.59 0.27 -3.39
N PHE A 74 13.26 0.34 -4.53
CA PHE A 74 13.72 -0.81 -5.29
C PHE A 74 15.24 -0.75 -5.40
N LEU A 75 15.90 -1.68 -4.72
CA LEU A 75 17.36 -1.77 -4.66
C LEU A 75 17.82 -2.96 -5.52
N ALA A 76 18.76 -2.69 -6.43
CA ALA A 76 19.42 -3.76 -7.15
C ALA A 76 20.34 -4.53 -6.19
N VAL A 77 20.19 -5.85 -6.14
CA VAL A 77 21.01 -6.75 -5.32
C VAL A 77 21.52 -7.89 -6.19
N GLU A 78 22.54 -8.62 -5.72
CA GLU A 78 23.02 -9.80 -6.43
C GLU A 78 21.87 -10.80 -6.62
N GLY A 79 21.59 -11.17 -7.88
CA GLY A 79 20.54 -12.12 -8.21
C GLY A 79 19.11 -11.56 -8.23
N GLY A 80 18.88 -10.24 -8.08
CA GLY A 80 17.53 -9.69 -8.21
C GLY A 80 17.33 -8.25 -7.77
N THR A 81 16.11 -7.96 -7.32
CA THR A 81 15.71 -6.65 -6.78
C THR A 81 15.11 -6.85 -5.39
N GLU A 82 15.64 -6.12 -4.41
CA GLU A 82 15.05 -6.00 -3.09
C GLU A 82 14.06 -4.83 -3.09
N MET A 83 12.80 -5.10 -2.71
CA MET A 83 11.79 -4.06 -2.52
C MET A 83 11.63 -3.77 -1.03
N LEU A 84 11.85 -2.53 -0.64
CA LEU A 84 11.65 -2.02 0.72
C LEU A 84 10.40 -1.13 0.75
N ASP A 85 9.36 -1.60 1.43
CA ASP A 85 8.16 -0.82 1.74
C ASP A 85 8.32 -0.13 3.11
N THR A 86 8.25 1.20 3.14
CA THR A 86 8.17 1.98 4.38
C THR A 86 6.80 2.63 4.48
N PHE A 87 6.02 2.25 5.49
CA PHE A 87 4.67 2.75 5.71
C PHE A 87 4.64 3.65 6.95
N ASP A 88 4.60 4.96 6.74
CA ASP A 88 4.54 5.99 7.78
C ASP A 88 3.09 6.52 7.91
N TYR A 89 2.54 6.49 9.11
CA TYR A 89 1.16 6.90 9.34
C TYR A 89 0.94 7.51 10.72
N THR A 90 -0.10 8.34 10.81
CA THR A 90 -0.64 8.88 12.06
C THR A 90 -2.05 8.37 12.27
N SER A 91 -2.31 7.71 13.41
CA SER A 91 -3.61 7.11 13.71
C SER A 91 -4.74 8.16 13.86
N PRO A 92 -5.99 7.78 13.57
CA PRO A 92 -7.15 8.69 13.69
C PRO A 92 -7.41 9.18 15.12
N LEU A 93 -7.32 8.27 16.11
CA LEU A 93 -7.87 8.46 17.46
C LEU A 93 -6.92 9.20 18.42
N GLY A 94 -7.47 9.79 19.48
CA GLY A 94 -6.84 10.70 20.46
C GLY A 94 -6.02 10.03 21.59
N LEU A 95 -5.21 10.80 22.36
CA LEU A 95 -4.17 10.30 23.31
C LEU A 95 -4.69 9.29 24.35
N LEU A 96 -5.97 9.37 24.71
CA LEU A 96 -6.57 8.64 25.82
C LEU A 96 -7.19 7.27 25.44
N GLY A 97 -7.40 7.01 24.14
CA GLY A 97 -7.74 5.68 23.60
C GLY A 97 -6.66 5.11 22.67
N ARG A 98 -5.54 5.84 22.52
CA ARG A 98 -4.51 5.66 21.48
C ARG A 98 -3.63 4.44 21.67
N LEU A 99 -3.26 4.03 22.88
CA LEU A 99 -2.19 3.03 23.03
C LEU A 99 -2.62 1.63 22.58
N ALA A 100 -3.76 1.14 23.06
CA ALA A 100 -4.28 -0.16 22.64
C ALA A 100 -4.64 -0.17 21.14
N ASP A 101 -5.26 0.92 20.65
CA ASP A 101 -5.59 1.10 19.24
C ASP A 101 -4.33 1.19 18.36
N VAL A 102 -3.31 1.93 18.76
CA VAL A 102 -2.03 2.04 18.02
C VAL A 102 -1.31 0.70 17.99
N LEU A 103 -1.26 -0.04 19.09
CA LEU A 103 -0.64 -1.38 19.11
C LEU A 103 -1.41 -2.35 18.21
N PHE A 104 -2.73 -2.37 18.31
CA PHE A 104 -3.59 -3.22 17.50
C PHE A 104 -3.50 -2.86 16.01
N LEU A 105 -3.60 -1.58 15.67
CA LEU A 105 -3.47 -1.06 14.31
C LEU A 105 -2.08 -1.33 13.75
N ARG A 106 -1.01 -1.14 14.54
CA ARG A 106 0.36 -1.46 14.12
C ARG A 106 0.51 -2.95 13.82
N GLN A 107 -0.02 -3.82 14.68
CA GLN A 107 0.01 -5.26 14.46
C GLN A 107 -0.78 -5.65 13.20
N TYR A 108 -1.96 -5.05 13.02
CA TYR A 108 -2.80 -5.24 11.85
C TYR A 108 -2.09 -4.83 10.56
N MET A 109 -1.58 -3.60 10.50
CA MET A 109 -0.88 -3.05 9.33
C MET A 109 0.38 -3.86 9.02
N SER A 110 1.15 -4.26 10.04
CA SER A 110 2.33 -5.11 9.87
C SER A 110 1.97 -6.45 9.22
N ARG A 111 0.85 -7.07 9.64
CA ARG A 111 0.38 -8.33 9.05
C ARG A 111 -0.10 -8.12 7.60
N LEU A 112 -0.85 -7.06 7.35
CA LEU A 112 -1.36 -6.72 6.02
C LEU A 112 -0.21 -6.50 5.03
N LEU A 113 0.78 -5.68 5.39
CA LEU A 113 1.94 -5.37 4.55
C LEU A 113 2.80 -6.61 4.29
N ARG A 114 3.04 -7.47 5.30
CA ARG A 114 3.76 -8.73 5.08
C ARG A 114 3.03 -9.67 4.11
N GLN A 115 1.71 -9.79 4.24
CA GLN A 115 0.91 -10.61 3.34
C GLN A 115 0.95 -10.07 1.91
N ARG A 116 0.80 -8.75 1.75
CA ARG A 116 0.95 -8.05 0.47
C ARG A 116 2.32 -8.34 -0.13
N ASN A 117 3.40 -8.10 0.61
CA ASN A 117 4.77 -8.26 0.10
C ASN A 117 5.07 -9.71 -0.31
N ALA A 118 4.57 -10.71 0.44
CA ALA A 118 4.68 -12.11 0.06
C ALA A 118 3.91 -12.45 -1.23
N TYR A 119 2.79 -11.77 -1.51
CA TYR A 119 2.09 -11.89 -2.78
C TYR A 119 2.87 -11.23 -3.93
N LEU A 120 3.31 -9.99 -3.74
CA LEU A 120 4.07 -9.23 -4.74
C LEU A 120 5.34 -9.98 -5.15
N LYS A 121 6.09 -10.51 -4.17
CA LYS A 121 7.28 -11.33 -4.41
C LYS A 121 6.99 -12.54 -5.31
N ARG A 122 5.98 -13.34 -4.94
CA ARG A 122 5.63 -14.57 -5.68
C ARG A 122 5.24 -14.28 -7.14
N GLU A 123 4.46 -13.24 -7.37
CA GLU A 123 4.06 -12.86 -8.73
C GLU A 123 5.25 -12.32 -9.54
N ALA A 124 6.11 -11.49 -8.92
CA ALA A 124 7.30 -10.95 -9.58
C ALA A 124 8.28 -12.07 -9.99
N GLU A 125 8.50 -13.04 -9.11
CA GLU A 125 9.35 -14.22 -9.37
C GLU A 125 8.74 -15.19 -10.38
N SER A 126 7.41 -15.24 -10.48
CA SER A 126 6.71 -16.09 -11.47
C SER A 126 6.67 -15.47 -12.87
N ALA A 127 6.72 -14.14 -12.96
CA ALA A 127 6.75 -13.39 -14.21
C ALA A 127 8.17 -13.26 -14.79
N ALA A 128 9.21 -13.43 -13.97
CA ALA A 128 10.59 -13.47 -14.44
C ALA A 128 10.84 -14.74 -15.28
N PRO A 129 11.45 -14.64 -16.48
CA PRO A 129 11.82 -15.83 -17.23
C PRO A 129 12.76 -16.68 -16.37
N ARG A 130 12.45 -17.97 -16.23
CA ARG A 130 13.40 -18.93 -15.68
C ARG A 130 14.60 -18.98 -16.64
N SER A 131 15.76 -18.53 -16.16
CA SER A 131 17.04 -18.70 -16.85
C SER A 131 17.32 -20.17 -17.11
#